data_AF-A0AAW9IGI1-F1
#
_entry.id   AF-A0AAW9IGI1-F1
#
_cell.length_a   1.000
_cell.length_b   1.000
_cell.length_c   1.000
_cell.angle_alpha   90.00
_cell.angle_beta   90.00
_cell.angle_gamma   90.00
#
_symmetry.space_group_name_H-M   'P 1'
#
loop_
_entity.id
_entity.type
_entity.pdbx_description
1 polymer ?
#
loop_
_entity_poly.entity_id
_entity_poly.type
_entity_poly.pdbx_seq_one_letter_code
_entity_poly.pdbx_strand_id
1 'polypeptide(L)' 'MLSIIVAKANNDVIGGDNKLLWHISEDLKRFKEITSGNTIIMGRKTFESLPKILPNRHHII' A
#
# COMPACT_ATOMS: atom_id res chain seq x y z
N MET A 1 12.49 4.05 -13.28
CA MET A 1 13.02 4.15 -11.89
C MET A 1 12.22 3.19 -11.03
N LEU A 2 12.89 2.42 -10.16
CA LEU A 2 12.22 1.53 -9.19
C LEU A 2 12.24 2.20 -7.82
N SER A 3 11.15 2.08 -7.06
CA SER A 3 11.03 2.74 -5.75
C SER A 3 10.23 1.89 -4.78
N ILE A 4 10.53 2.05 -3.48
CA ILE A 4 9.76 1.46 -2.39
C ILE A 4 8.90 2.55 -1.77
N ILE A 5 7.63 2.24 -1.50
CA ILE A 5 6.71 3.07 -0.73
C ILE A 5 6.14 2.22 0.41
N VAL A 6 6.30 2.68 1.64
CA VAL A 6 5.89 1.94 2.85
C VAL A 6 5.60 2.91 3.98
N ALA A 7 4.54 2.64 4.75
CA ALA A 7 4.30 3.28 6.05
C ALA A 7 4.83 2.34 7.15
N LYS A 8 5.66 2.88 8.05
CA LYS A 8 6.28 2.10 9.14
C LYS A 8 6.16 2.82 10.47
N ALA A 9 5.94 2.06 11.55
CA ALA A 9 6.01 2.58 12.91
C ALA A 9 7.47 2.78 13.36
N ASN A 10 7.65 3.39 14.55
CA ASN A 10 8.97 3.62 15.14
C ASN A 10 9.76 2.32 15.41
N ASN A 11 9.07 1.18 15.52
CA ASN A 11 9.64 -0.15 15.68
C ASN A 11 9.63 -0.97 14.38
N ASP A 12 9.58 -0.30 13.22
CA ASP A 12 9.60 -0.88 11.87
C ASP A 12 8.41 -1.80 11.51
N VAL A 13 7.39 -1.89 12.36
CA VAL A 13 6.15 -2.60 12.04
C VAL A 13 5.43 -1.91 10.89
N ILE A 14 4.90 -2.70 9.95
CA ILE A 14 4.15 -2.21 8.77
C ILE A 14 2.71 -2.76 8.69
N GLY A 15 2.36 -3.72 9.54
CA GLY A 15 1.05 -4.37 9.59
C GLY A 15 1.04 -5.55 10.56
N GLY A 16 -0.16 -6.05 10.87
CA GLY A 16 -0.40 -7.21 11.72
C GLY A 16 -1.71 -7.89 11.33
N ASP A 17 -1.79 -9.22 11.46
CA ASP A 17 -2.96 -10.03 11.08
C ASP A 17 -3.51 -9.73 9.67
N ASN A 18 -2.58 -9.54 8.72
CA ASN A 18 -2.86 -9.18 7.32
C ASN A 18 -3.66 -7.87 7.16
N LYS A 19 -3.53 -6.93 8.11
CA LYS A 19 -4.19 -5.62 8.11
C LYS A 19 -3.22 -4.52 8.53
N LEU A 20 -3.60 -3.28 8.24
CA LEU A 20 -2.94 -2.12 8.85
C LEU A 20 -3.37 -2.02 10.32
N LEU A 21 -2.40 -1.77 11.20
CA LEU A 21 -2.64 -1.59 12.64
C LEU A 21 -3.25 -0.23 12.97
N TRP A 22 -3.19 0.72 12.04
CA TRP A 22 -3.68 2.09 12.18
C TRP A 22 -4.47 2.52 10.96
N HIS A 23 -5.37 3.48 11.17
CA HIS A 23 -6.13 4.13 10.12
C HIS A 23 -5.72 5.61 10.02
N ILE A 24 -4.79 5.91 9.10
CA ILE A 24 -4.27 7.26 8.86
C ILE A 24 -4.74 7.70 7.47
N SER A 25 -5.79 8.50 7.41
CA SER A 25 -6.42 8.89 6.14
C SER A 25 -5.48 9.68 5.23
N GLU A 26 -4.63 10.53 5.81
CA GLU A 26 -3.65 11.36 5.12
C GLU A 26 -2.58 10.50 4.44
N ASP A 27 -2.12 9.43 5.08
CA ASP A 27 -1.14 8.50 4.49
C ASP A 27 -1.74 7.74 3.30
N LEU A 28 -2.99 7.29 3.41
CA LEU A 28 -3.69 6.63 2.30
C LEU A 28 -3.91 7.58 1.11
N LYS A 29 -4.23 8.86 1.36
CA LYS A 29 -4.33 9.89 0.32
C LYS A 29 -2.99 10.09 -0.37
N ARG A 30 -1.91 10.26 0.41
CA ARG A 30 -0.56 10.41 -0.11
C ARG A 30 -0.10 9.19 -0.92
N PHE A 31 -0.35 7.97 -0.44
CA PHE A 31 -0.07 6.74 -1.19
C PHE A 31 -0.80 6.75 -2.53
N LYS A 32 -2.08 7.13 -2.54
CA LYS A 32 -2.88 7.24 -3.77
C LYS A 32 -2.28 8.26 -4.74
N GLU A 33 -1.92 9.46 -4.27
CA GLU A 33 -1.34 10.51 -5.10
C GLU A 33 -0.02 10.06 -5.75
N ILE A 34 0.85 9.41 -4.97
CA ILE A 34 2.16 8.95 -5.46
C ILE A 34 2.02 7.78 -6.44
N THR A 35 1.08 6.85 -6.20
CA THR A 35 0.98 5.61 -6.97
C THR A 35 0.01 5.69 -8.15
N SER A 36 -0.87 6.68 -8.21
CA SER A 36 -1.82 6.82 -9.32
C SER A 36 -1.10 7.05 -10.65
N GLY A 37 -1.53 6.35 -11.70
CA GLY A 37 -0.90 6.36 -13.02
C GLY A 37 0.33 5.47 -13.14
N ASN A 38 0.79 4.87 -12.03
CA ASN A 38 1.98 4.01 -11.99
C ASN A 38 1.62 2.53 -11.90
N THR A 39 2.61 1.69 -12.22
CA THR A 39 2.58 0.26 -11.89
C THR A 39 2.95 0.06 -10.43
N ILE A 40 2.17 -0.76 -9.71
CA ILE A 40 2.45 -1.16 -8.35
C ILE A 40 2.70 -2.66 -8.28
N ILE A 41 3.78 -3.04 -7.61
CA ILE A 41 4.18 -4.43 -7.40
C ILE A 41 3.97 -4.72 -5.91
N MET A 42 3.25 -5.79 -5.58
CA MET A 42 2.98 -6.18 -4.21
C MET A 42 2.89 -7.70 -4.09
N GLY A 43 3.16 -8.27 -2.92
CA GLY A 43 2.96 -9.70 -2.73
C GLY A 43 1.48 -10.09 -2.59
N ARG A 44 1.17 -11.37 -2.84
CA ARG A 44 -0.19 -11.95 -2.71
C ARG A 44 -0.95 -11.54 -1.45
N LYS A 45 -0.33 -11.60 -0.27
CA LYS A 45 -0.99 -11.27 1.01
C LYS A 45 -1.40 -9.79 1.11
N THR A 46 -0.58 -8.90 0.56
CA THR A 46 -0.89 -7.46 0.47
C THR A 46 -2.05 -7.23 -0.50
N PHE A 47 -2.10 -7.95 -1.61
CA PHE A 47 -3.22 -7.87 -2.54
C PHE A 47 -4.53 -8.34 -1.90
N GLU A 48 -4.49 -9.45 -1.16
CA GLU A 48 -5.64 -10.01 -0.43
C GLU A 48 -6.14 -9.13 0.73
N SER A 49 -5.28 -8.27 1.29
CA SER A 49 -5.69 -7.34 2.36
C SER A 49 -6.38 -6.08 1.84
N LEU A 50 -6.35 -5.83 0.52
CA LEU A 50 -7.01 -4.67 -0.07
C LEU A 50 -8.54 -4.83 0.01
N PRO A 51 -9.28 -3.79 0.42
CA PRO A 51 -10.75 -3.84 0.43
C PRO A 51 -11.34 -3.87 -0.99
N LYS A 52 -10.58 -3.39 -1.98
CA LYS A 52 -10.91 -3.38 -3.41
C LYS A 52 -9.67 -3.12 -4.24
N ILE A 53 -9.75 -3.47 -5.53
CA ILE A 53 -8.72 -3.09 -6.50
C ILE A 53 -8.58 -1.56 -6.52
N LEU A 54 -7.34 -1.11 -6.42
CA LEU A 54 -7.03 0.30 -6.40
C LEU A 54 -7.13 0.87 -7.83
N PRO A 55 -8.01 1.85 -8.09
CA PRO A 55 -8.21 2.37 -9.44
C PRO A 55 -6.99 3.15 -9.93
N ASN A 56 -6.87 3.31 -11.25
CA ASN A 56 -5.82 4.04 -11.95
C ASN A 56 -4.40 3.54 -11.64
N ARG A 57 -4.25 2.24 -11.39
CA ARG A 57 -2.98 1.57 -11.10
C ARG A 57 -2.93 0.24 -11.82
N HIS A 58 -1.80 -0.09 -12.41
CA HIS A 58 -1.54 -1.43 -12.93
C HIS A 58 -0.96 -2.26 -11.77
N HIS A 59 -1.67 -3.31 -11.37
CA HIS A 59 -1.23 -4.20 -10.29
C HIS A 59 -0.44 -5.37 -10.86
N ILE A 60 0.74 -5.61 -10.31
CA ILE A 60 1.52 -6.84 -10.49
C ILE A 60 1.59 -7.52 -9.13
N ILE A 61 1.19 -8.79 -9.08
CA ILE A 61 1.14 -9.62 -7.86
C ILE A 61 2.25 -10.67 -7.91
#